data_AF-A0AA37F526-F1
#
_entry.id   AF-A0AA37F526-F1
#
_cell.length_a   1.000
_cell.length_b   1.000
_cell.length_c   1.000
_cell.angle_alpha   90.00
_cell.angle_beta   90.00
_cell.angle_gamma   90.00
#
_symmetry.space_group_name_H-M   'P 1'
#
loop_
_entity.id
_entity.type
_entity.pdbx_description
1 polymer ?
#
loop_
_entity_poly.entity_id
_entity_poly.type
_entity_poly.pdbx_seq_one_letter_code
_entity_poly.pdbx_strand_id
1 'polypeptide(L)'
;MSLEGKDVLLVGYFSAKQKRHAVLMNELADSVTSLGARVVERFVQRRGVSAGGVKAMGRPYSSRTLVSAGKVREIASAREETGAEVVIFLNPLTDHQRDALAEVFGCMVISSTDL
;
A
#
# COMPACT_ATOMS: atom_id res chain seq x y z
N MET A 1 10.66 0.12 14.61
CA MET A 1 9.96 -1.19 14.65
C MET A 1 10.82 -2.20 13.92
N SER A 2 10.89 -3.46 14.38
CA SER A 2 11.54 -4.51 13.59
C SER A 2 10.58 -5.15 12.59
N LEU A 3 11.06 -5.31 11.35
CA LEU A 3 10.41 -6.06 10.26
C LEU A 3 10.99 -7.47 10.11
N GLU A 4 12.05 -7.80 10.84
CA GLU A 4 12.75 -9.06 10.73
C GLU A 4 11.80 -10.24 11.01
N GLY A 5 11.77 -11.21 10.09
CA GLY A 5 10.94 -12.41 10.16
C GLY A 5 9.45 -12.20 9.89
N LYS A 6 8.99 -10.97 9.63
CA LYS A 6 7.57 -10.68 9.43
C LYS A 6 7.11 -10.92 8.01
N ASP A 7 5.88 -11.40 7.88
CA ASP A 7 5.16 -11.46 6.62
C ASP A 7 4.45 -10.12 6.34
N VAL A 8 4.66 -9.56 5.15
CA VAL A 8 4.16 -8.22 4.83
C VAL A 8 3.51 -8.13 3.45
N LEU A 9 2.49 -7.28 3.36
CA LEU A 9 1.86 -6.88 2.10
C LEU A 9 2.40 -5.52 1.67
N LEU A 10 2.69 -5.37 0.38
CA LEU A 10 3.08 -4.06 -0.18
C LEU A 10 1.93 -3.45 -0.97
N VAL A 11 1.72 -2.15 -0.84
CA VAL A 11 0.66 -1.43 -1.55
C VAL A 11 1.21 -0.19 -2.23
N GLY A 12 0.96 -0.06 -3.54
CA GLY A 12 1.32 1.12 -4.31
C GLY A 12 0.12 1.78 -4.96
N TYR A 13 0.02 3.10 -4.79
CA TYR A 13 -0.96 3.95 -5.43
C TYR A 13 -0.31 4.90 -6.44
N PHE A 14 -0.76 4.87 -7.69
CA PHE A 14 -0.11 5.61 -8.77
C PHE A 14 -1.09 6.30 -9.71
N SER A 15 -0.74 7.52 -10.13
CA SER A 15 -1.31 8.09 -11.35
C SER A 15 -1.00 7.21 -12.56
N ALA A 16 -1.92 7.07 -13.51
CA ALA A 16 -1.65 6.30 -14.75
C ALA A 16 -0.52 6.89 -15.61
N LYS A 17 -0.10 8.13 -15.34
CA LYS A 17 1.08 8.78 -15.94
C LYS A 17 2.39 8.20 -15.41
N GLN A 18 2.43 7.70 -14.18
CA GLN A 18 3.64 7.10 -13.61
C GLN A 18 3.85 5.71 -14.21
N LYS A 19 4.78 5.60 -15.16
CA LYS A 19 5.09 4.33 -15.83
C LYS A 19 6.05 3.46 -15.03
N ARG A 20 6.90 4.06 -14.19
CA ARG A 20 7.88 3.35 -13.36
C ARG A 20 7.30 2.68 -12.11
N HIS A 21 5.98 2.65 -11.96
CA HIS A 21 5.31 2.04 -10.81
C HIS A 21 5.79 0.61 -10.46
N ALA A 22 6.01 -0.26 -11.45
CA ALA A 22 6.53 -1.60 -11.23
C ALA A 22 7.97 -1.59 -10.67
N VAL A 23 8.83 -0.70 -11.16
CA VAL A 23 10.21 -0.53 -10.67
C VAL A 23 10.18 -0.05 -9.23
N LEU A 24 9.36 0.96 -8.92
CA LEU A 24 9.20 1.50 -7.55
C LEU A 24 8.71 0.42 -6.56
N MET A 25 7.78 -0.45 -7.00
CA MET A 25 7.32 -1.57 -6.17
C MET A 25 8.39 -2.65 -5.95
N ASN A 26 9.28 -2.86 -6.94
CA ASN A 26 10.42 -3.76 -6.77
C ASN A 26 11.45 -3.17 -5.80
N GLU A 27 11.80 -1.89 -5.96
CA GLU A 27 12.72 -1.18 -5.05
C GLU A 27 12.21 -1.23 -3.59
N LEU A 28 10.90 -1.04 -3.38
CA LEU A 28 10.29 -1.19 -2.05
C LEU A 28 10.41 -2.63 -1.53
N ALA A 29 10.15 -3.63 -2.36
CA ALA A 29 10.27 -5.02 -1.95
C ALA A 29 11.70 -5.40 -1.58
N ASP A 30 12.69 -4.97 -2.37
CA ASP A 30 14.10 -5.20 -2.10
C ASP A 30 14.52 -4.55 -0.77
N SER A 31 14.04 -3.32 -0.51
CA SER A 31 14.31 -2.61 0.75
C SER A 31 13.72 -3.35 1.94
N VAL A 32 12.46 -3.79 1.85
CA VAL A 32 11.76 -4.52 2.92
C VAL A 32 12.40 -5.90 3.17
N THR A 33 12.81 -6.60 2.11
CA THR A 33 13.53 -7.88 2.24
C THR A 33 14.92 -7.70 2.84
N SER A 34 15.61 -6.60 2.53
CA SER A 34 16.89 -6.26 3.16
C SER A 34 16.76 -5.97 4.66
N LEU A 35 15.57 -5.57 5.12
CA LEU A 35 15.21 -5.43 6.53
C LEU A 35 14.77 -6.75 7.19
N GLY A 36 14.86 -7.87 6.48
CA GLY A 36 14.57 -9.21 7.00
C GLY A 36 13.09 -9.62 6.95
N ALA A 37 12.20 -8.83 6.34
CA ALA A 37 10.81 -9.20 6.13
C ALA A 37 10.63 -10.07 4.87
N ARG A 38 9.56 -10.87 4.87
CA ARG A 38 9.10 -11.63 3.71
C ARG A 38 7.90 -10.93 3.07
N VAL A 39 8.05 -10.49 1.82
CA VAL A 39 6.96 -9.92 1.05
C VAL A 39 6.07 -11.06 0.53
N VAL A 40 4.86 -11.19 1.08
CA VAL A 40 3.94 -12.27 0.71
C VAL A 40 3.01 -11.91 -0.44
N GLU A 41 2.67 -10.62 -0.60
CA GLU A 41 1.90 -10.15 -1.75
C GLU A 41 2.12 -8.66 -2.05
N ARG A 42 1.76 -8.22 -3.27
CA ARG A 42 1.90 -6.84 -3.75
C ARG A 42 0.63 -6.38 -4.45
N PHE A 43 0.13 -5.22 -4.05
CA PHE A 43 -1.07 -4.59 -4.60
C PHE A 43 -0.73 -3.28 -5.29
N VAL A 44 -1.31 -3.08 -6.48
CA VAL A 44 -1.17 -1.83 -7.23
C VAL A 44 -2.56 -1.30 -7.58
N GLN A 45 -2.83 -0.05 -7.17
CA GLN A 45 -3.99 0.71 -7.65
C GLN A 45 -3.50 1.87 -8.50
N ARG A 46 -3.95 1.90 -9.75
CA ARG A 46 -3.69 3.03 -10.64
C ARG A 46 -4.94 3.90 -10.80
N ARG A 47 -4.75 5.21 -10.91
CA ARG A 47 -5.82 6.17 -11.23
C ARG A 47 -5.62 6.79 -12.60
N GLY A 48 -6.55 6.47 -13.49
CA GLY A 48 -6.62 7.00 -14.86
C GLY A 48 -7.51 8.24 -14.99
N VAL A 49 -7.60 8.76 -16.21
CA VAL A 49 -8.50 9.89 -16.55
C VAL A 49 -9.96 9.52 -16.33
N SER A 50 -10.35 8.27 -16.57
CA SER A 50 -11.72 7.78 -16.34
C SER A 50 -12.17 7.86 -14.88
N ALA A 51 -11.25 8.07 -13.95
CA ALA A 51 -11.52 8.18 -12.52
C ALA A 51 -11.50 9.65 -12.04
N GLY A 52 -12.24 10.54 -12.71
CA GLY A 52 -12.42 11.94 -12.31
C GLY A 52 -11.60 12.97 -13.09
N GLY A 53 -11.12 12.60 -14.28
CA GLY A 53 -10.39 13.49 -15.19
C GLY A 53 -8.91 13.66 -14.83
N VAL A 54 -8.19 14.38 -15.70
CA VAL A 54 -6.73 14.58 -15.58
C VAL A 54 -6.34 15.21 -14.24
N LYS A 55 -7.13 16.16 -13.73
CA LYS A 55 -6.88 16.86 -12.47
C LYS A 55 -6.94 15.94 -11.24
N ALA A 56 -7.66 14.82 -11.32
CA ALA A 56 -7.84 13.89 -10.21
C ALA A 56 -6.79 12.77 -10.18
N MET A 57 -5.98 12.59 -11.22
CA MET A 57 -5.06 11.46 -11.34
C MET A 57 -3.98 11.40 -10.25
N GLY A 58 -3.63 12.55 -9.65
CA GLY A 58 -2.69 12.62 -8.53
C GLY A 58 -3.37 12.65 -7.16
N ARG A 59 -4.71 12.63 -7.10
CA ARG A 59 -5.47 12.70 -5.84
C ARG A 59 -5.81 11.29 -5.36
N PRO A 60 -5.93 11.07 -4.04
CA PRO A 60 -6.47 9.84 -3.48
C PRO A 60 -7.83 9.45 -4.06
N TYR A 61 -8.10 8.15 -4.21
CA TYR A 61 -9.47 7.66 -4.43
C TYR A 61 -10.36 7.94 -3.22
N SER A 62 -9.77 7.89 -2.03
CA SER A 62 -10.42 8.14 -0.75
C SER A 62 -9.48 8.97 0.10
N SER A 63 -9.96 10.06 0.68
CA SER A 63 -9.18 10.82 1.68
C SER A 63 -8.87 9.97 2.91
N ARG A 64 -9.73 9.00 3.25
CA ARG A 64 -9.60 8.12 4.41
C ARG A 64 -8.63 6.95 4.19
N THR A 65 -8.51 6.42 2.98
CA THR A 65 -7.80 5.15 2.75
C THR A 65 -6.78 5.18 1.61
N LEU A 66 -6.59 6.34 0.97
CA LEU A 66 -5.79 6.54 -0.26
C LEU A 66 -6.34 5.80 -1.50
N VAL A 67 -6.58 4.50 -1.38
CA VAL A 67 -7.11 3.60 -2.41
C VAL A 67 -8.64 3.48 -2.36
N SER A 68 -9.21 2.83 -3.38
CA SER A 68 -10.66 2.61 -3.46
C SER A 68 -11.14 1.61 -2.41
N ALA A 69 -12.42 1.65 -2.03
CA ALA A 69 -12.99 0.69 -1.09
C ALA A 69 -12.89 -0.76 -1.58
N GLY A 70 -13.01 -1.00 -2.89
CA GLY A 70 -12.80 -2.33 -3.47
C GLY A 70 -11.38 -2.85 -3.25
N LYS A 71 -10.38 -1.98 -3.45
CA LYS A 71 -8.97 -2.33 -3.19
C LYS A 71 -8.69 -2.55 -1.71
N VAL A 72 -9.32 -1.79 -0.81
CA VAL A 72 -9.23 -2.03 0.63
C VAL A 72 -9.71 -3.44 0.98
N ARG A 73 -10.87 -3.87 0.45
CA ARG A 73 -11.38 -5.23 0.70
C ARG A 73 -10.45 -6.30 0.17
N GLU A 74 -9.92 -6.12 -1.04
CA GLU A 74 -8.95 -7.04 -1.65
C GLU A 74 -7.71 -7.21 -0.77
N ILE A 75 -7.13 -6.11 -0.26
CA ILE A 75 -5.97 -6.15 0.64
C ILE A 75 -6.32 -6.81 1.97
N ALA A 76 -7.50 -6.53 2.52
CA ALA A 76 -7.95 -7.12 3.78
C ALA A 76 -8.09 -8.64 3.66
N SER A 77 -8.73 -9.13 2.59
CA SER A 77 -8.86 -10.57 2.34
C SER A 77 -7.49 -11.25 2.17
N ALA A 78 -6.58 -10.64 1.40
CA ALA A 78 -5.22 -11.16 1.27
C ALA A 78 -4.46 -11.19 2.60
N ARG A 79 -4.65 -10.18 3.46
CA ARG A 79 -4.07 -10.16 4.81
C ARG A 79 -4.60 -11.32 5.65
N GLU A 80 -5.90 -11.59 5.60
CA GLU A 80 -6.53 -12.72 6.30
C GLU A 80 -6.01 -14.07 5.79
N GLU A 81 -5.87 -14.23 4.47
CA GLU A 81 -5.39 -15.47 3.85
C GLU A 81 -3.90 -15.75 4.11
N THR A 82 -3.07 -14.71 4.08
CA THR A 82 -1.61 -14.84 4.24
C THR A 82 -1.14 -14.74 5.68
N GLY A 83 -1.98 -14.21 6.59
CA GLY A 83 -1.59 -13.92 7.96
C GLY A 83 -0.61 -12.75 8.10
N ALA A 84 -0.46 -11.91 7.06
CA ALA A 84 0.49 -10.81 7.07
C ALA A 84 0.33 -9.89 8.30
N GLU A 85 1.45 -9.52 8.90
CA GLU A 85 1.52 -8.76 10.14
C GLU A 85 1.57 -7.25 9.91
N VAL A 86 2.05 -6.83 8.73
CA VAL A 86 2.23 -5.42 8.37
C VAL A 86 1.80 -5.18 6.93
N VAL A 87 1.06 -4.09 6.70
CA VAL A 87 0.78 -3.56 5.38
C VAL A 87 1.62 -2.30 5.17
N ILE A 88 2.48 -2.32 4.15
CA ILE A 88 3.42 -1.25 3.86
C ILE A 88 2.98 -0.54 2.58
N PHE A 89 2.64 0.74 2.69
CA PHE A 89 2.32 1.59 1.55
C PHE A 89 3.59 2.24 1.00
N LEU A 90 3.79 2.16 -0.30
CA LEU A 90 4.83 2.93 -0.99
C LEU A 90 4.60 4.45 -0.86
N ASN A 91 3.35 4.86 -0.77
CA ASN A 91 2.98 6.26 -0.70
C ASN A 91 3.01 6.73 0.77
N PRO A 92 3.40 7.99 1.03
CA PRO A 92 3.17 8.60 2.33
C PRO A 92 1.68 8.59 2.68
N LEU A 93 1.38 8.11 3.88
CA LEU A 93 0.06 8.15 4.47
C LEU A 93 0.01 9.22 5.57
N THR A 94 -1.11 9.94 5.63
CA THR A 94 -1.41 10.79 6.80
C THR A 94 -1.75 9.91 8.00
N ASP A 95 -1.65 10.46 9.21
CA ASP A 95 -2.00 9.74 10.45
C ASP A 95 -3.44 9.21 10.40
N HIS A 96 -4.37 10.05 9.93
CA HIS A 96 -5.76 9.65 9.73
C HIS A 96 -5.92 8.46 8.78
N GLN A 97 -5.12 8.38 7.71
CA GLN A 97 -5.17 7.25 6.78
C GLN A 97 -4.60 5.98 7.40
N ARG A 98 -3.49 6.10 8.15
CA ARG A 98 -2.88 4.97 8.85
C ARG A 98 -3.85 4.36 9.85
N ASP A 99 -4.47 5.19 10.69
CA ASP A 99 -5.43 4.74 11.70
C ASP A 99 -6.63 4.04 11.06
N ALA A 100 -7.22 4.65 10.04
CA ALA A 100 -8.38 4.09 9.35
C ALA A 100 -8.06 2.78 8.62
N LEU A 101 -6.86 2.66 8.02
CA LEU A 101 -6.44 1.43 7.36
C LEU A 101 -6.09 0.33 8.36
N ALA A 102 -5.43 0.68 9.48
CA ALA A 102 -5.08 -0.26 10.54
C ALA A 102 -6.33 -0.85 11.21
N GLU A 103 -7.36 -0.02 11.44
CA GLU A 103 -8.67 -0.47 11.91
C GLU A 103 -9.28 -1.52 10.97
N VAL A 104 -9.21 -1.29 9.65
CA VAL A 104 -9.80 -2.19 8.65
C VAL A 104 -8.99 -3.47 8.46
N PHE A 105 -7.66 -3.39 8.44
CA PHE A 105 -6.80 -4.55 8.22
C PHE A 105 -6.54 -5.38 9.49
N GLY A 106 -6.80 -4.81 10.67
CA GLY A 106 -6.52 -5.48 11.94
C GLY A 106 -5.03 -5.72 12.19
N CYS A 107 -4.16 -4.95 11.53
CA CYS A 107 -2.71 -5.05 11.65
C CYS A 107 -2.06 -3.68 11.46
N MET A 108 -0.74 -3.61 11.63
CA MET A 108 -0.03 -2.34 11.50
C MET A 108 0.01 -1.88 10.04
N VAL A 109 -0.15 -0.57 9.84
CA VAL A 109 -0.03 0.09 8.53
C VAL A 109 1.01 1.19 8.60
N ILE A 110 2.02 1.10 7.72
CA ILE A 110 3.10 2.08 7.64
C ILE A 110 3.32 2.55 6.20
N SER A 111 3.99 3.68 6.03
CA SER A 111 4.46 4.20 4.75
C SER A 111 5.92 3.81 4.53
N SER A 112 6.38 3.84 3.28
CA SER A 112 7.79 3.59 2.96
C SER A 112 8.75 4.61 3.58
N THR A 113 8.24 5.79 3.97
CA THR A 113 9.02 6.81 4.67
C THR A 113 9.32 6.47 6.13
N ASP A 114 8.72 5.39 6.67
CA ASP A 114 8.95 4.92 8.03
C ASP A 114 9.87 3.69 8.11
N LEU A 115 10.35 3.23 6.96
CA LEU A 115 11.25 2.08 6.81
C LEU A 115 12.71 2.46 7.14
#